data_AF-A0AAV8YPC9-F1
#
_entry.id   AF-A0AAV8YPC9-F1
#
_cell.length_a   1.000
_cell.length_b   1.000
_cell.length_c   1.000
_cell.angle_alpha   90.00
_cell.angle_beta   90.00
_cell.angle_gamma   90.00
#
_symmetry.space_group_name_H-M   'P 1'
#
loop_
_entity.id
_entity.type
_entity.pdbx_description
1 polymer ?
#
loop_
_entity_poly.entity_id
_entity_poly.type
_entity_poly.pdbx_seq_one_letter_code
_entity_poly.pdbx_strand_id
1 'polypeptide(L)'
;MASRQVFLKDLKVADLKRELEERECETTGKKADLQNRLREALENEGENPDTFLFDIAGDINSALQSLENKLLENATKMQQELQESSGSLEKNLEEKLLENATQMQQKLEETSGNLRGMEQRLVENSDNLRGMEQKLVENSTKMEQKLIENMDQKLLENYTTLEKKITENSSCLQKQMDGKFGEIENKLVAVEEEFQNKFLEVERKIATLSLGSGEQQQVVNTALKSPGSDIDRLSKVELSSPVEISKIRMKPPQFDGKSSWVNYLRQFEAAAKANGWSLAEKATALTLALRGDATDILQTLSLEEQDDYHQLVKHLEMRYGQSHLEHVYHSQLKNRYQKSNESLQEFEADIARLVRLAYSSTPENVMERLAVQAFLDGLRDIETRQALTLARPSKLVDAFGASFGIRSC
;
A
#
# COMPACT_ATOMS: atom_id res chain seq x y z
N MET A 1 -6.91 -12.47 102.30
CA MET A 1 -7.66 -13.66 101.88
C MET A 1 -9.14 -13.34 102.02
N ALA A 2 -9.99 -13.70 101.06
CA ALA A 2 -11.42 -13.47 101.20
C ALA A 2 -11.97 -14.50 102.22
N SER A 3 -12.02 -14.10 103.49
CA SER A 3 -12.65 -14.88 104.55
C SER A 3 -14.16 -14.59 104.55
N ARG A 4 -14.98 -15.64 104.60
CA ARG A 4 -16.41 -15.51 104.78
C ARG A 4 -16.73 -15.80 106.25
N GLN A 5 -17.44 -14.88 106.89
CA GLN A 5 -17.96 -15.07 108.24
C GLN A 5 -19.21 -15.94 108.22
N VAL A 6 -19.20 -17.01 108.99
CA VAL A 6 -20.26 -18.02 109.03
C VAL A 6 -20.56 -18.41 110.47
N PHE A 7 -21.84 -18.61 110.81
CA PHE A 7 -22.28 -19.06 112.13
C PHE A 7 -22.01 -20.56 112.34
N LEU A 8 -21.93 -21.00 113.61
CA LEU A 8 -21.69 -22.41 114.00
C LEU A 8 -22.55 -23.45 113.23
N LYS A 9 -23.82 -23.13 113.01
CA LYS A 9 -24.78 -23.99 112.30
C LYS A 9 -24.42 -24.24 110.83
N ASP A 10 -23.75 -23.27 110.20
CA ASP A 10 -23.48 -23.20 108.77
C ASP A 10 -22.04 -23.65 108.42
N LEU A 11 -21.18 -23.97 109.41
CA LEU A 11 -19.85 -24.56 109.14
C LEU A 11 -19.97 -25.94 108.48
N LYS A 12 -19.06 -26.21 107.54
CA LYS A 12 -18.89 -27.54 106.95
C LYS A 12 -18.06 -28.43 107.90
N VAL A 13 -18.17 -29.74 107.74
CA VAL A 13 -17.44 -30.72 108.59
C VAL A 13 -15.93 -30.49 108.58
N ALA A 14 -15.36 -30.13 107.43
CA ALA A 14 -13.93 -29.83 107.33
C ALA A 14 -13.53 -28.61 108.19
N ASP A 15 -14.33 -27.55 108.18
CA ASP A 15 -14.09 -26.35 108.98
C ASP A 15 -14.37 -26.60 110.48
N LEU A 16 -15.42 -27.36 110.81
CA LEU A 16 -15.71 -27.78 112.20
C LEU A 16 -14.55 -28.56 112.81
N LYS A 17 -13.93 -29.47 112.03
CA LYS A 17 -12.77 -30.23 112.51
C LYS A 17 -11.55 -29.35 112.70
N ARG A 18 -11.29 -28.40 111.80
CA ARG A 18 -10.19 -27.43 111.93
C ARG A 18 -10.33 -26.60 113.21
N GLU A 19 -11.52 -26.04 113.45
CA GLU A 19 -11.79 -25.20 114.64
C GLU A 19 -11.72 -25.99 115.95
N LEU A 20 -12.11 -27.28 115.93
CA LEU A 20 -11.95 -28.19 117.08
C LEU A 20 -10.48 -28.59 117.29
N GLU A 21 -9.72 -28.81 116.22
CA GLU A 21 -8.30 -29.16 116.26
C GLU A 21 -7.47 -27.99 116.81
N GLU A 22 -7.77 -26.75 116.39
CA GLU A 22 -7.15 -25.53 116.94
C GLU A 22 -7.43 -25.34 118.44
N ARG A 23 -8.56 -25.88 118.93
CA ARG A 23 -8.96 -25.88 120.34
C ARG A 23 -8.61 -27.18 121.07
N GLU A 24 -7.73 -28.01 120.48
CA GLU A 24 -7.24 -29.29 121.02
C GLU A 24 -8.37 -30.28 121.43
N CYS A 25 -9.51 -30.22 120.75
CA CYS A 25 -10.68 -31.05 121.00
C CYS A 25 -10.78 -32.26 120.04
N GLU A 26 -11.53 -33.29 120.44
CA GLU A 26 -11.74 -34.47 119.60
C GLU A 26 -12.51 -34.16 118.29
N THR A 27 -11.87 -34.46 117.15
CA THR A 27 -12.40 -34.20 115.79
C THR A 27 -13.15 -35.40 115.17
N THR A 28 -13.47 -36.42 115.96
CA THR A 28 -14.14 -37.66 115.52
C THR A 28 -15.66 -37.60 115.71
N GLY A 29 -16.44 -38.16 114.78
CA GLY A 29 -17.91 -38.20 114.88
C GLY A 29 -18.63 -37.56 113.69
N LYS A 30 -19.97 -37.51 113.76
CA LYS A 30 -20.82 -36.91 112.72
C LYS A 30 -20.86 -35.39 112.92
N LYS A 31 -21.34 -34.66 111.89
CA LYS A 31 -21.42 -33.19 111.90
C LYS A 31 -22.04 -32.62 113.18
N ALA A 32 -23.15 -33.21 113.64
CA ALA A 32 -23.85 -32.77 114.85
C ALA A 32 -22.98 -32.94 116.11
N ASP A 33 -22.23 -34.03 116.23
CA ASP A 33 -21.35 -34.30 117.36
C ASP A 33 -20.22 -33.27 117.42
N LEU A 34 -19.65 -32.92 116.26
CA LEU A 34 -18.61 -31.89 116.13
C LEU A 34 -19.15 -30.49 116.44
N GLN A 35 -20.36 -30.17 115.99
CA GLN A 35 -21.01 -28.89 116.29
C GLN A 35 -21.29 -28.73 117.78
N ASN A 36 -21.74 -29.79 118.46
CA ASN A 36 -22.01 -29.77 119.89
C ASN A 36 -20.72 -29.60 120.70
N ARG A 37 -19.64 -30.31 120.35
CA ARG A 37 -18.35 -30.11 121.05
C ARG A 37 -17.79 -28.72 120.84
N LEU A 38 -17.91 -28.18 119.61
CA LEU A 38 -17.43 -26.83 119.34
C LEU A 38 -18.30 -25.78 120.06
N ARG A 39 -19.60 -26.05 120.22
CA ARG A 39 -20.51 -25.26 121.05
C ARG A 39 -20.06 -25.24 122.51
N GLU A 40 -19.80 -26.40 123.10
CA GLU A 40 -19.32 -26.52 124.48
C GLU A 40 -17.95 -25.84 124.67
N ALA A 41 -17.04 -25.99 123.69
CA ALA A 41 -15.74 -25.33 123.72
C ALA A 41 -15.86 -23.80 123.70
N LEU A 42 -16.75 -23.25 122.85
CA LEU A 42 -17.01 -21.81 122.81
C LEU A 42 -17.64 -21.29 124.12
N GLU A 43 -18.58 -22.03 124.71
CA GLU A 43 -19.17 -21.66 126.00
C GLU A 43 -18.13 -21.64 127.13
N ASN A 44 -17.17 -22.57 127.11
CA ASN A 44 -16.05 -22.60 128.06
C ASN A 44 -15.07 -21.43 127.84
N GLU A 45 -14.93 -20.95 126.61
CA GLU A 45 -14.16 -19.74 126.27
C GLU A 45 -14.89 -18.44 126.64
N GLY A 46 -16.16 -18.52 127.08
CA GLY A 46 -16.99 -17.36 127.42
C GLY A 46 -17.63 -16.68 126.20
N GLU A 47 -17.54 -17.31 125.03
CA GLU A 47 -18.12 -16.84 123.78
C GLU A 47 -19.50 -17.45 123.58
N ASN A 48 -20.46 -16.67 123.05
CA ASN A 48 -21.80 -17.20 122.78
C ASN A 48 -21.83 -17.95 121.44
N PRO A 49 -22.08 -19.28 121.42
CA PRO A 49 -21.98 -20.10 120.21
C PRO A 49 -22.96 -19.73 119.10
N ASP A 50 -24.08 -19.10 119.43
CA ASP A 50 -25.10 -18.70 118.47
C ASP A 50 -24.82 -17.33 117.83
N THR A 51 -23.91 -16.54 118.41
CA THR A 51 -23.49 -15.22 117.88
C THR A 51 -22.05 -15.18 117.40
N PHE A 52 -21.22 -16.18 117.76
CA PHE A 52 -19.83 -16.26 117.32
C PHE A 52 -19.73 -16.49 115.80
N LEU A 53 -18.85 -15.73 115.15
CA LEU A 53 -18.63 -15.77 113.70
C LEU A 53 -17.26 -16.39 113.40
N PHE A 54 -17.26 -17.44 112.59
CA PHE A 54 -16.04 -18.13 112.18
C PHE A 54 -15.56 -17.62 110.83
N ASP A 55 -14.27 -17.35 110.72
CA ASP A 55 -13.63 -16.92 109.48
C ASP A 55 -13.21 -18.14 108.64
N ILE A 56 -14.02 -18.48 107.63
CA ILE A 56 -13.72 -19.58 106.71
C ILE A 56 -13.02 -19.04 105.46
N ALA A 57 -11.90 -19.64 105.08
CA ALA A 57 -11.23 -19.33 103.82
C ALA A 57 -12.13 -19.70 102.62
N GLY A 58 -12.45 -18.72 101.76
CA GLY A 58 -13.26 -18.95 100.57
C GLY A 58 -12.59 -19.91 99.57
N ASP A 59 -13.38 -20.74 98.89
CA ASP A 59 -12.92 -21.68 97.86
C ASP A 59 -12.62 -20.94 96.54
N ILE A 60 -11.50 -20.21 96.54
CA ILE A 60 -11.02 -19.40 95.40
C ILE A 60 -10.65 -20.30 94.21
N ASN A 61 -10.20 -21.53 94.46
CA ASN A 61 -9.72 -22.44 93.41
C ASN A 61 -10.86 -22.92 92.51
N SER A 62 -12.03 -23.25 93.05
CA SER A 62 -13.18 -23.65 92.23
C SER A 62 -13.77 -22.49 91.41
N ALA A 63 -13.75 -21.27 91.97
CA ALA A 63 -14.16 -20.07 91.25
C ALA A 63 -13.20 -19.72 90.09
N LEU A 64 -11.89 -19.85 90.30
CA LEU A 64 -10.88 -19.67 89.26
C LEU A 64 -11.04 -20.71 88.14
N GLN A 65 -11.24 -21.98 88.49
CA GLN A 65 -11.45 -23.04 87.49
C GLN A 65 -12.75 -22.83 86.69
N SER A 66 -13.82 -22.35 87.33
CA SER A 66 -15.06 -21.98 86.63
C SER A 66 -14.85 -20.81 85.67
N LEU A 67 -14.08 -19.80 86.09
CA LEU A 67 -13.76 -18.66 85.24
C LEU A 67 -12.87 -19.06 84.05
N GLU A 68 -11.87 -19.92 84.29
CA GLU A 68 -11.00 -20.48 83.26
C GLU A 68 -11.80 -21.26 82.21
N ASN A 69 -12.72 -22.13 82.64
CA ASN A 69 -13.59 -22.86 81.73
C ASN A 69 -14.49 -21.93 80.89
N LYS A 70 -15.05 -20.87 81.49
CA LYS A 70 -15.85 -19.88 80.78
C LYS A 70 -15.03 -19.07 79.78
N LEU A 71 -13.79 -18.72 80.12
CA LEU A 71 -12.88 -18.03 79.21
C LEU A 71 -12.52 -18.93 78.02
N LEU A 72 -12.23 -20.20 78.28
CA LEU A 72 -11.93 -21.17 77.22
C LEU A 72 -13.14 -21.39 76.30
N GLU A 73 -14.34 -21.53 76.86
CA GLU A 73 -15.57 -21.68 76.08
C GLU A 73 -15.85 -20.45 75.22
N ASN A 74 -15.68 -19.25 75.78
CA ASN A 74 -15.87 -18.01 75.04
C ASN A 74 -14.83 -17.81 73.92
N ALA A 75 -13.55 -18.13 74.21
CA ALA A 75 -12.50 -18.09 73.20
C ALA A 75 -12.78 -19.07 72.05
N THR A 76 -13.27 -20.26 72.36
CA THR A 76 -13.64 -21.28 71.36
C THR A 76 -14.81 -20.81 70.50
N LYS A 77 -15.86 -20.24 71.12
CA LYS A 77 -17.01 -19.66 70.40
C LYS A 77 -16.59 -18.53 69.47
N MET A 78 -15.78 -17.58 69.96
CA MET A 78 -15.25 -16.49 69.14
C MET A 78 -14.41 -17.01 67.96
N GLN A 79 -13.57 -18.02 68.18
CA GLN A 79 -12.77 -18.61 67.12
C GLN A 79 -13.64 -19.29 66.05
N GLN A 80 -14.69 -20.00 66.47
CA GLN A 80 -15.64 -20.62 65.55
C GLN A 80 -16.39 -19.58 64.72
N GLU A 81 -16.95 -18.54 65.36
CA GLU A 81 -17.66 -17.46 64.65
C GLU A 81 -16.75 -16.74 63.64
N LEU A 82 -15.49 -16.49 64.00
CA LEU A 82 -14.49 -15.91 63.10
C LEU A 82 -14.19 -16.83 61.91
N GLN A 83 -14.05 -18.14 62.14
CA GLN A 83 -13.81 -19.10 61.06
C GLN A 83 -15.01 -19.20 60.11
N GLU A 84 -16.24 -19.25 60.64
CA GLU A 84 -17.46 -19.29 59.84
C GLU A 84 -17.64 -18.01 59.02
N SER A 85 -17.39 -16.83 59.64
CA SER A 85 -17.45 -15.55 58.95
C SER A 85 -16.40 -15.44 57.84
N SER A 86 -15.15 -15.84 58.13
CA SER A 86 -14.05 -15.83 57.15
C SER A 86 -14.35 -16.77 55.98
N GLY A 87 -14.79 -18.00 56.25
CA GLY A 87 -15.12 -18.97 55.19
C GLY A 87 -16.31 -18.53 54.32
N SER A 88 -17.31 -17.86 54.91
CA SER A 88 -18.41 -17.28 54.15
C SER A 88 -17.97 -16.13 53.24
N LEU A 89 -17.08 -15.26 53.75
CA LEU A 89 -16.50 -14.16 52.98
C LEU A 89 -15.63 -14.67 51.82
N GLU A 90 -14.76 -15.66 52.07
CA GLU A 90 -13.92 -16.29 51.04
C GLU A 90 -14.77 -16.91 49.94
N LYS A 91 -15.79 -17.69 50.30
CA LYS A 91 -16.69 -18.31 49.33
C LYS A 91 -17.45 -17.27 48.48
N ASN A 92 -17.92 -16.18 49.08
CA ASN A 92 -18.59 -15.10 48.35
C ASN A 92 -17.63 -14.40 47.37
N LEU A 93 -16.38 -14.18 47.79
CA LEU A 93 -15.35 -13.57 46.95
C LEU A 93 -15.02 -14.48 45.76
N GLU A 94 -14.83 -15.78 46.00
CA GLU A 94 -14.56 -16.77 44.95
C GLU A 94 -15.71 -16.84 43.94
N GLU A 95 -16.96 -16.88 44.41
CA GLU A 95 -18.14 -16.93 43.55
C GLU A 95 -18.24 -15.68 42.66
N LYS A 96 -18.03 -14.49 43.23
CA LYS A 96 -18.02 -13.23 42.46
C LYS A 96 -16.87 -13.13 41.47
N LEU A 97 -15.68 -13.63 41.83
CA LEU A 97 -14.54 -13.65 40.95
C LEU A 97 -14.78 -14.60 39.77
N LEU A 98 -15.36 -15.77 40.03
CA LEU A 98 -15.71 -16.75 39.01
C LEU A 98 -16.80 -16.22 38.07
N GLU A 99 -17.83 -15.58 38.62
CA GLU A 99 -18.91 -14.97 37.83
C GLU A 99 -18.38 -13.84 36.94
N ASN A 100 -17.52 -12.96 37.47
CA ASN A 100 -16.91 -11.89 36.66
C ASN A 100 -16.01 -12.47 35.55
N ALA A 101 -15.19 -13.48 35.87
CA ALA A 101 -14.34 -14.15 34.89
C ALA A 101 -15.16 -14.79 33.75
N THR A 102 -16.27 -15.46 34.08
CA THR A 102 -17.16 -16.06 33.08
C THR A 102 -17.87 -15.01 32.23
N GLN A 103 -18.37 -13.92 32.83
CA GLN A 103 -18.97 -12.81 32.07
C GLN A 103 -17.94 -12.14 31.13
N MET A 104 -16.70 -11.96 31.59
CA MET A 104 -15.63 -11.40 30.76
C MET A 104 -15.28 -12.33 29.60
N GLN A 105 -15.19 -13.63 29.85
CA GLN A 105 -14.92 -14.63 28.82
C GLN A 105 -16.05 -14.69 27.78
N GLN A 106 -17.31 -14.61 28.20
CA GLN A 106 -18.45 -14.55 27.29
C GLN A 106 -18.39 -13.31 26.39
N LYS A 107 -18.13 -12.13 26.95
CA LYS A 107 -17.99 -10.90 26.15
C LYS A 107 -16.82 -10.97 25.16
N LEU A 108 -15.72 -11.59 25.55
CA LEU A 108 -14.58 -11.83 24.66
C LEU A 108 -14.96 -12.77 23.50
N GLU A 109 -15.73 -13.82 23.77
CA GLU A 109 -16.19 -14.74 22.72
C GLU A 109 -17.20 -14.06 21.77
N GLU A 110 -18.14 -13.28 22.29
CA GLU A 110 -19.09 -12.50 21.49
C GLU A 110 -18.38 -11.48 20.59
N THR A 111 -17.39 -10.75 21.13
CA THR A 111 -16.59 -9.79 20.35
C THR A 111 -15.73 -10.48 19.30
N SER A 112 -15.13 -11.62 19.63
CA SER A 112 -14.40 -12.47 18.67
C SER A 112 -15.29 -12.97 17.53
N GLY A 113 -16.50 -13.45 17.85
CA GLY A 113 -17.49 -13.88 16.86
C GLY A 113 -17.92 -12.75 15.92
N ASN A 114 -18.16 -11.56 16.47
CA ASN A 114 -18.50 -10.37 15.67
C ASN A 114 -17.35 -9.95 14.75
N LEU A 115 -16.10 -9.98 15.23
CA LEU A 115 -14.91 -9.69 14.41
C LEU A 115 -14.78 -10.68 13.26
N ARG A 116 -14.94 -11.99 13.53
CA ARG A 116 -14.90 -13.02 12.49
C ARG A 116 -16.00 -12.82 11.44
N GLY A 117 -17.21 -12.42 11.86
CA GLY A 117 -18.29 -12.07 10.95
C GLY A 117 -17.97 -10.85 10.09
N MET A 118 -17.33 -9.82 10.66
CA MET A 118 -16.88 -8.64 9.92
C MET A 118 -15.78 -8.99 8.91
N GLU A 119 -14.81 -9.83 9.30
CA GLU A 119 -13.75 -10.33 8.41
C GLU A 119 -14.32 -11.09 7.22
N GLN A 120 -15.30 -11.99 7.44
CA GLN A 120 -15.96 -12.70 6.35
C GLN A 120 -16.66 -11.75 5.36
N ARG A 121 -17.37 -10.73 5.86
CA ARG A 121 -18.02 -9.71 5.01
C ARG A 121 -17.00 -8.88 4.22
N LEU A 122 -15.84 -8.60 4.80
CA LEU A 122 -14.76 -7.89 4.09
C LEU A 122 -14.16 -8.75 2.98
N VAL A 123 -13.95 -10.05 3.23
CA VAL A 123 -13.47 -10.99 2.20
C VAL A 123 -14.49 -11.11 1.06
N GLU A 124 -15.77 -11.30 1.39
CA GLU A 124 -16.84 -11.42 0.38
C GLU A 124 -16.97 -10.13 -0.46
N ASN A 125 -16.88 -8.96 0.17
CA ASN A 125 -16.88 -7.69 -0.55
C ASN A 125 -15.64 -7.53 -1.45
N SER A 126 -14.47 -7.98 -0.99
CA SER A 126 -13.24 -7.99 -1.79
C SER A 126 -13.36 -8.89 -3.02
N ASP A 127 -13.94 -10.09 -2.87
CA ASP A 127 -14.15 -11.01 -3.99
C ASP A 127 -15.17 -10.45 -5.00
N ASN A 128 -16.24 -9.80 -4.52
CA ASN A 128 -17.21 -9.13 -5.36
C ASN A 128 -16.60 -7.96 -6.15
N LEU A 129 -15.77 -7.13 -5.51
CA LEU A 129 -15.04 -6.05 -6.17
C LEU A 129 -14.09 -6.60 -7.24
N ARG A 130 -13.33 -7.66 -6.94
CA ARG A 130 -12.46 -8.34 -7.92
C ARG A 130 -13.26 -8.85 -9.12
N GLY A 131 -14.44 -9.44 -8.89
CA GLY A 131 -15.33 -9.90 -9.96
C GLY A 131 -15.87 -8.75 -10.83
N MET A 132 -16.18 -7.60 -10.23
CA MET A 132 -16.61 -6.41 -10.96
C MET A 132 -15.48 -5.79 -11.78
N GLU A 133 -14.26 -5.73 -11.22
CA GLU A 133 -13.05 -5.28 -11.92
C GLU A 133 -12.76 -6.17 -13.14
N GLN A 134 -12.83 -7.50 -13.00
CA GLN A 134 -12.64 -8.42 -14.12
C GLN A 134 -13.66 -8.18 -15.24
N LYS A 135 -14.94 -7.98 -14.91
CA LYS A 135 -15.98 -7.68 -15.90
C LYS A 135 -15.75 -6.34 -16.60
N LEU A 136 -15.25 -5.33 -15.88
CA LEU A 136 -14.92 -4.03 -16.46
C LEU A 136 -13.76 -4.15 -17.45
N VAL A 137 -12.69 -4.87 -17.05
CA VAL A 137 -11.54 -5.13 -17.92
C VAL A 137 -11.97 -5.91 -19.16
N GLU A 138 -12.75 -6.98 -19.01
CA GLU A 138 -13.22 -7.80 -20.13
C GLU A 138 -14.11 -6.99 -21.10
N ASN A 139 -14.94 -6.08 -20.59
CA ASN A 139 -15.72 -5.19 -21.43
C ASN A 139 -14.86 -4.15 -22.16
N SER A 140 -13.84 -3.60 -21.49
CA SER A 140 -12.88 -2.66 -22.10
C SER A 140 -12.11 -3.34 -23.23
N THR A 141 -11.54 -4.52 -22.99
CA THR A 141 -10.76 -5.24 -24.00
C THR A 141 -11.61 -5.66 -25.19
N LYS A 142 -12.87 -6.10 -24.97
CA LYS A 142 -13.81 -6.39 -26.07
C LYS A 142 -14.14 -5.14 -26.90
N MET A 143 -14.23 -3.97 -26.27
CA MET A 143 -14.50 -2.72 -26.98
C MET A 143 -13.28 -2.28 -27.80
N GLU A 144 -12.09 -2.35 -27.21
CA GLU A 144 -10.81 -2.07 -27.88
C GLU A 144 -10.60 -2.99 -29.08
N GLN A 145 -10.81 -4.29 -28.90
CA GLN A 145 -10.66 -5.27 -29.98
C GLN A 145 -11.62 -4.98 -31.14
N LYS A 146 -12.89 -4.65 -30.86
CA LYS A 146 -13.85 -4.26 -31.91
C LYS A 146 -13.46 -2.99 -32.65
N LEU A 147 -12.86 -2.01 -31.96
CA LEU A 147 -12.37 -0.78 -32.59
C LEU A 147 -11.20 -1.08 -33.52
N ILE A 148 -10.26 -1.91 -33.08
CA ILE A 148 -9.10 -2.34 -33.87
C ILE A 148 -9.58 -3.10 -35.11
N GLU A 149 -10.44 -4.11 -34.96
CA GLU A 149 -10.98 -4.91 -36.08
C GLU A 149 -11.69 -4.03 -37.13
N ASN A 150 -12.48 -3.04 -36.69
CA ASN A 150 -13.17 -2.11 -37.61
C ASN A 150 -12.18 -1.19 -38.34
N MET A 151 -11.14 -0.69 -37.65
CA MET A 151 -10.09 0.11 -38.29
C MET A 151 -9.29 -0.70 -39.30
N ASP A 152 -8.89 -1.91 -38.95
CA ASP A 152 -8.13 -2.81 -39.81
C ASP A 152 -8.94 -3.19 -41.05
N GLN A 153 -10.23 -3.48 -40.89
CA GLN A 153 -11.12 -3.76 -42.01
C GLN A 153 -11.22 -2.57 -42.97
N LYS A 154 -11.42 -1.34 -42.45
CA LYS A 154 -11.46 -0.13 -43.28
C LYS A 154 -10.13 0.16 -43.98
N LEU A 155 -9.01 -0.06 -43.31
CA LEU A 155 -7.68 0.10 -43.89
C LEU A 155 -7.47 -0.91 -45.04
N LEU A 156 -7.88 -2.16 -44.84
CA LEU A 156 -7.78 -3.20 -45.85
C LEU A 156 -8.67 -2.91 -47.07
N GLU A 157 -9.91 -2.45 -46.87
CA GLU A 157 -10.81 -2.03 -47.96
C GLU A 157 -10.25 -0.85 -48.77
N ASN A 158 -9.68 0.14 -48.08
CA ASN A 158 -9.04 1.27 -48.75
C ASN A 158 -7.79 0.86 -49.53
N TYR A 159 -6.95 0.00 -48.94
CA TYR A 159 -5.72 -0.48 -49.57
C TYR A 159 -6.03 -1.30 -50.82
N THR A 160 -6.97 -2.25 -50.73
CA THR A 160 -7.42 -3.05 -51.89
C THR A 160 -8.03 -2.19 -53.01
N THR A 161 -8.79 -1.14 -52.65
CA THR A 161 -9.32 -0.19 -53.63
C THR A 161 -8.21 0.61 -54.32
N LEU A 162 -7.20 1.04 -53.58
CA LEU A 162 -6.02 1.73 -54.12
C LEU A 162 -5.21 0.81 -55.05
N GLU A 163 -4.92 -0.42 -54.64
CA GLU A 163 -4.23 -1.40 -55.48
C GLU A 163 -4.99 -1.66 -56.79
N LYS A 164 -6.32 -1.80 -56.72
CA LYS A 164 -7.15 -1.96 -57.92
C LYS A 164 -7.04 -0.75 -58.86
N LYS A 165 -7.08 0.48 -58.32
CA LYS A 165 -6.92 1.69 -59.14
C LYS A 165 -5.52 1.80 -59.76
N ILE A 166 -4.48 1.45 -59.02
CA ILE A 166 -3.10 1.45 -59.52
C ILE A 166 -2.96 0.43 -60.64
N THR A 167 -3.47 -0.79 -60.48
CA THR A 167 -3.41 -1.84 -61.50
C THR A 167 -4.23 -1.49 -62.75
N GLU A 168 -5.44 -0.93 -62.60
CA GLU A 168 -6.26 -0.45 -63.72
C GLU A 168 -5.57 0.69 -64.49
N ASN A 169 -5.04 1.69 -63.78
CA ASN A 169 -4.30 2.80 -64.40
C ASN A 169 -3.06 2.30 -65.14
N SER A 170 -2.33 1.34 -64.56
CA SER A 170 -1.14 0.75 -65.18
C SER A 170 -1.49 -0.03 -66.44
N SER A 171 -2.57 -0.81 -66.41
CA SER A 171 -3.11 -1.52 -67.58
C SER A 171 -3.54 -0.55 -68.70
N CYS A 172 -4.19 0.55 -68.34
CA CYS A 172 -4.61 1.58 -69.29
C CYS A 172 -3.41 2.26 -69.96
N LEU A 173 -2.40 2.65 -69.17
CA LEU A 173 -1.17 3.23 -69.68
C LEU A 173 -0.41 2.25 -70.60
N GLN A 174 -0.36 0.98 -70.23
CA GLN A 174 0.26 -0.05 -71.06
C GLN A 174 -0.43 -0.14 -72.43
N LYS A 175 -1.78 -0.25 -72.45
CA LYS A 175 -2.55 -0.29 -73.71
C LYS A 175 -2.35 0.96 -74.57
N GLN A 176 -2.25 2.15 -73.95
CA GLN A 176 -1.95 3.38 -74.69
C GLN A 176 -0.54 3.37 -75.30
N MET A 177 0.46 2.86 -74.56
CA MET A 177 1.81 2.75 -75.10
C MET A 177 1.86 1.74 -76.26
N ASP A 178 1.24 0.57 -76.11
CA ASP A 178 1.20 -0.45 -77.17
C ASP A 178 0.52 0.09 -78.43
N GLY A 179 -0.58 0.85 -78.29
CA GLY A 179 -1.25 1.51 -79.41
C GLY A 179 -0.37 2.54 -80.11
N LYS A 180 0.32 3.41 -79.36
CA LYS A 180 1.26 4.39 -79.94
C LYS A 180 2.47 3.72 -80.59
N PHE A 181 2.98 2.63 -80.02
CA PHE A 181 4.04 1.84 -80.63
C PHE A 181 3.59 1.25 -81.97
N GLY A 182 2.40 0.66 -82.03
CA GLY A 182 1.83 0.16 -83.30
C GLY A 182 1.63 1.26 -84.35
N GLU A 183 1.20 2.47 -83.95
CA GLU A 183 1.15 3.61 -84.87
C GLU A 183 2.53 4.02 -85.41
N ILE A 184 3.55 3.99 -84.55
CA ILE A 184 4.93 4.29 -84.95
C ILE A 184 5.47 3.21 -85.88
N GLU A 185 5.24 1.93 -85.59
CA GLU A 185 5.64 0.80 -86.44
C GLU A 185 5.00 0.91 -87.82
N ASN A 186 3.70 1.18 -87.91
CA ASN A 186 3.01 1.36 -89.19
C ASN A 186 3.58 2.53 -90.00
N LYS A 187 3.89 3.65 -89.33
CA LYS A 187 4.54 4.80 -89.98
C LYS A 187 5.95 4.46 -90.44
N LEU A 188 6.70 3.68 -89.68
CA LEU A 188 8.05 3.25 -90.05
C LEU A 188 8.01 2.36 -91.30
N VAL A 189 7.09 1.39 -91.35
CA VAL A 189 6.88 0.53 -92.53
C VAL A 189 6.51 1.37 -93.76
N ALA A 190 5.60 2.34 -93.62
CA ALA A 190 5.23 3.23 -94.72
C ALA A 190 6.42 4.06 -95.24
N VAL A 191 7.26 4.57 -94.33
CA VAL A 191 8.50 5.28 -94.70
C VAL A 191 9.49 4.35 -95.38
N GLU A 192 9.63 3.11 -94.92
CA GLU A 192 10.45 2.08 -95.57
C GLU A 192 9.96 1.79 -96.98
N GLU A 193 8.66 1.59 -97.18
CA GLU A 193 8.06 1.40 -98.51
C GLU A 193 8.27 2.61 -99.42
N GLU A 194 8.07 3.83 -98.91
CA GLU A 194 8.36 5.06 -99.67
C GLU A 194 9.84 5.16 -100.06
N PHE A 195 10.75 4.82 -99.15
CA PHE A 195 12.18 4.82 -99.41
C PHE A 195 12.55 3.79 -100.46
N GLN A 196 12.02 2.56 -100.37
CA GLN A 196 12.21 1.52 -101.37
C GLN A 196 11.67 1.94 -102.75
N ASN A 197 10.48 2.55 -102.80
CA ASN A 197 9.91 3.05 -104.04
C ASN A 197 10.77 4.16 -104.68
N LYS A 198 11.24 5.12 -103.87
CA LYS A 198 12.16 6.18 -104.34
C LYS A 198 13.50 5.59 -104.77
N PHE A 199 14.00 4.58 -104.08
CA PHE A 199 15.22 3.87 -104.44
C PHE A 199 15.07 3.18 -105.80
N LEU A 200 13.99 2.44 -106.03
CA LEU A 200 13.66 1.85 -107.33
C LEU A 200 13.52 2.89 -108.43
N GLU A 201 12.93 4.06 -108.15
CA GLU A 201 12.83 5.14 -109.12
C GLU A 201 14.19 5.75 -109.46
N VAL A 202 15.06 5.92 -108.46
CA VAL A 202 16.45 6.35 -108.65
C VAL A 202 17.22 5.31 -109.48
N GLU A 203 17.10 4.02 -109.17
CA GLU A 203 17.70 2.94 -109.97
C GLU A 203 17.19 2.97 -111.41
N ARG A 204 15.89 3.19 -111.63
CA ARG A 204 15.30 3.30 -112.97
C ARG A 204 15.84 4.52 -113.73
N LYS A 205 16.01 5.66 -113.06
CA LYS A 205 16.62 6.88 -113.64
C LYS A 205 18.11 6.67 -113.96
N ILE A 206 18.83 5.94 -113.11
CA ILE A 206 20.21 5.54 -113.40
C ILE A 206 20.25 4.62 -114.62
N ALA A 207 19.33 3.65 -114.74
CA ALA A 207 19.26 2.75 -115.89
C ALA A 207 18.91 3.46 -117.21
N THR A 208 18.02 4.46 -117.21
CA THR A 208 17.72 5.25 -118.41
C THR A 208 18.84 6.19 -118.81
N LEU A 209 19.57 6.76 -117.85
CA LEU A 209 20.81 7.49 -118.12
C LEU A 209 21.92 6.57 -118.63
N SER A 210 21.93 5.31 -118.22
CA SER A 210 22.89 4.29 -118.67
C SER A 210 22.65 3.80 -120.11
N LEU A 211 21.48 4.02 -120.70
CA LEU A 211 21.22 3.78 -122.14
C LEU A 211 21.63 4.97 -123.02
N GLY A 212 22.02 6.10 -122.43
CA GLY A 212 22.37 7.35 -123.13
C GLY A 212 23.86 7.70 -123.17
N SER A 213 24.75 6.94 -122.52
CA SER A 213 26.19 7.24 -122.55
C SER A 213 27.02 6.00 -122.31
N GLY A 214 27.73 5.57 -123.36
CA GLY A 214 28.85 4.66 -123.23
C GLY A 214 30.06 5.36 -122.60
N GLU A 215 30.68 4.61 -121.68
CA GLU A 215 32.10 4.63 -121.29
C GLU A 215 32.66 5.89 -120.58
N GLN A 216 33.00 5.78 -119.29
CA GLN A 216 34.33 5.34 -118.81
C GLN A 216 34.40 5.22 -117.27
N GLN A 217 35.18 4.22 -116.81
CA GLN A 217 35.57 3.80 -115.45
C GLN A 217 36.19 4.93 -114.54
N GLN A 218 36.45 4.85 -113.22
CA GLN A 218 36.86 3.76 -112.30
C GLN A 218 36.97 4.26 -110.82
N VAL A 219 36.93 3.33 -109.84
CA VAL A 219 37.43 3.31 -108.42
C VAL A 219 36.92 4.38 -107.42
N VAL A 220 36.53 4.06 -106.18
CA VAL A 220 37.34 3.48 -105.07
C VAL A 220 36.53 2.57 -104.11
N ASN A 221 37.28 1.60 -103.58
CA ASN A 221 37.01 0.50 -102.64
C ASN A 221 36.42 0.81 -101.25
N THR A 222 35.55 -0.12 -100.80
CA THR A 222 35.41 -0.79 -99.48
C THR A 222 35.82 -0.09 -98.16
N ALA A 223 34.92 -0.08 -97.17
CA ALA A 223 35.11 -0.73 -95.86
C ALA A 223 33.84 -0.69 -94.97
N LEU A 224 33.45 -1.88 -94.49
CA LEU A 224 32.55 -2.11 -93.36
C LEU A 224 33.10 -1.49 -92.06
N LYS A 225 32.22 -0.92 -91.22
CA LYS A 225 32.03 -1.25 -89.78
C LYS A 225 31.11 -0.25 -89.07
N SER A 226 30.04 -0.77 -88.46
CA SER A 226 29.42 -0.30 -87.21
C SER A 226 30.44 -0.50 -86.06
N PRO A 227 30.54 0.36 -85.00
CA PRO A 227 29.58 0.47 -83.87
C PRO A 227 29.34 1.94 -83.45
N GLY A 228 28.29 2.36 -82.73
CA GLY A 228 27.87 1.96 -81.38
C GLY A 228 28.35 3.00 -80.34
N SER A 229 27.41 3.43 -79.47
CA SER A 229 27.54 4.14 -78.18
C SER A 229 28.26 5.50 -78.12
N ASP A 230 27.54 6.53 -77.67
CA ASP A 230 27.96 7.42 -76.56
C ASP A 230 26.77 8.28 -76.09
N ILE A 231 25.94 7.68 -75.25
CA ILE A 231 25.10 8.39 -74.29
C ILE A 231 25.94 8.52 -73.01
N ASP A 232 25.74 9.64 -72.33
CA ASP A 232 26.07 9.87 -70.92
C ASP A 232 27.39 10.58 -70.62
N ARG A 233 27.31 11.91 -70.48
CA ARG A 233 28.16 12.73 -69.62
C ARG A 233 27.50 14.08 -69.44
N LEU A 234 26.70 14.24 -68.37
CA LEU A 234 26.48 15.50 -67.65
C LEU A 234 25.57 15.26 -66.42
N SER A 235 26.13 14.73 -65.33
CA SER A 235 25.62 14.97 -63.98
C SER A 235 26.67 14.62 -62.91
N LYS A 236 27.49 15.61 -62.55
CA LYS A 236 28.12 15.63 -61.22
C LYS A 236 28.34 17.08 -60.78
N VAL A 237 27.28 17.68 -60.27
CA VAL A 237 27.37 18.85 -59.38
C VAL A 237 27.38 18.28 -57.97
N GLU A 238 28.58 18.04 -57.43
CA GLU A 238 28.75 17.84 -55.99
C GLU A 238 28.73 19.23 -55.34
N LEU A 239 27.63 19.52 -54.64
CA LEU A 239 27.54 20.67 -53.74
C LEU A 239 28.51 20.43 -52.57
N SER A 240 29.52 21.28 -52.47
CA SER A 240 30.39 21.40 -51.31
C SER A 240 29.60 21.81 -50.09
N SER A 241 29.79 21.09 -48.98
CA SER A 241 29.19 21.36 -47.69
C SER A 241 29.72 22.68 -47.08
N PRO A 242 28.90 23.47 -46.38
CA PRO A 242 29.39 24.67 -45.70
C PRO A 242 29.90 24.32 -44.29
N VAL A 243 31.19 24.59 -44.09
CA VAL A 243 31.84 25.25 -42.94
C VAL A 243 31.33 24.88 -41.54
N GLU A 244 32.16 24.11 -40.82
CA GLU A 244 32.03 23.86 -39.39
C GLU A 244 32.18 25.15 -38.56
N ILE A 245 31.09 25.58 -37.92
CA ILE A 245 31.16 26.47 -36.75
C ILE A 245 31.19 25.59 -35.52
N SER A 246 32.23 25.75 -34.71
CA SER A 246 32.51 25.00 -33.48
C SER A 246 31.36 25.10 -32.47
N LYS A 247 30.36 24.22 -32.59
CA LYS A 247 29.27 24.08 -31.62
C LYS A 247 29.84 23.50 -30.33
N ILE A 248 29.68 24.22 -29.23
CA ILE A 248 29.88 23.71 -27.87
C ILE A 248 28.96 22.48 -27.73
N ARG A 249 29.54 21.27 -27.74
CA ARG A 249 28.77 20.02 -27.60
C ARG A 249 28.38 19.85 -26.12
N MET A 250 27.13 20.14 -25.79
CA MET A 250 26.61 19.86 -24.44
C MET A 250 26.53 18.34 -24.26
N LYS A 251 27.24 17.80 -23.26
CA LYS A 251 27.14 16.37 -22.94
C LYS A 251 25.85 16.13 -22.14
N PRO A 252 25.05 15.13 -22.49
CA PRO A 252 23.88 14.79 -21.70
C PRO A 252 24.36 14.26 -20.33
N PRO A 253 23.59 14.50 -19.25
CA PRO A 253 23.86 13.87 -17.96
C PRO A 253 23.82 12.34 -18.10
N GLN A 254 24.42 11.61 -17.18
CA GLN A 254 24.32 10.15 -17.16
C GLN A 254 23.03 9.73 -16.45
N PHE A 255 22.42 8.63 -16.89
CA PHE A 255 21.23 8.06 -16.28
C PHE A 255 21.55 6.69 -15.67
N ASP A 256 21.41 6.59 -14.36
CA ASP A 256 21.69 5.39 -13.57
C ASP A 256 20.42 4.63 -13.14
N GLY A 257 19.23 5.10 -13.55
CA GLY A 257 17.94 4.52 -13.14
C GLY A 257 17.43 4.96 -11.77
N LYS A 258 18.18 5.76 -11.01
CA LYS A 258 17.78 6.22 -9.66
C LYS A 258 17.15 7.61 -9.67
N SER A 259 17.51 8.43 -10.64
CA SER A 259 16.91 9.75 -10.86
C SER A 259 15.57 9.63 -11.59
N SER A 260 14.65 10.59 -11.42
CA SER A 260 13.37 10.58 -12.14
C SER A 260 13.57 10.59 -13.66
N TRP A 261 13.05 9.57 -14.34
CA TRP A 261 13.11 9.45 -15.81
C TRP A 261 12.59 10.69 -16.53
N VAL A 262 11.47 11.26 -16.08
CA VAL A 262 10.85 12.46 -16.68
C VAL A 262 11.78 13.67 -16.61
N ASN A 263 12.44 13.87 -15.47
CA ASN A 263 13.38 14.98 -15.29
C ASN A 263 14.63 14.79 -16.16
N TYR A 264 15.14 13.56 -16.23
CA TYR A 264 16.27 13.22 -17.09
C TYR A 264 15.94 13.43 -18.57
N LEU A 265 14.79 12.93 -19.05
CA LEU A 265 14.36 13.07 -20.43
C LEU A 265 14.25 14.54 -20.83
N ARG A 266 13.69 15.41 -19.98
CA ARG A 266 13.66 16.87 -20.22
C ARG A 266 15.04 17.49 -20.36
N GLN A 267 16.00 17.09 -19.52
CA GLN A 267 17.39 17.57 -19.62
C GLN A 267 18.09 17.05 -20.88
N PHE A 268 17.86 15.79 -21.23
CA PHE A 268 18.37 15.17 -22.44
C PHE A 268 17.81 15.84 -23.69
N GLU A 269 16.51 16.09 -23.76
CA GLU A 269 15.86 16.79 -24.88
C GLU A 269 16.35 18.23 -25.01
N ALA A 270 16.57 18.93 -23.89
CA ALA A 270 17.16 20.27 -23.90
C ALA A 270 18.59 20.25 -24.48
N ALA A 271 19.42 19.27 -24.08
CA ALA A 271 20.77 19.10 -24.63
C ALA A 271 20.73 18.71 -26.12
N ALA A 272 19.82 17.82 -26.51
CA ALA A 272 19.64 17.39 -27.89
C ALA A 272 19.18 18.54 -28.80
N LYS A 273 18.27 19.40 -28.31
CA LYS A 273 17.82 20.60 -29.00
C LYS A 273 18.94 21.63 -29.15
N ALA A 274 19.77 21.81 -28.11
CA ALA A 274 20.93 22.71 -28.15
C ALA A 274 22.01 22.24 -29.15
N ASN A 275 22.24 20.93 -29.23
CA ASN A 275 23.23 20.36 -30.15
C ASN A 275 22.69 20.15 -31.58
N GLY A 276 21.37 20.09 -31.75
CA GLY A 276 20.72 19.82 -33.04
C GLY A 276 20.84 18.36 -33.47
N TRP A 277 20.75 17.42 -32.53
CA TRP A 277 20.89 15.99 -32.82
C TRP A 277 19.72 15.46 -33.66
N SER A 278 20.06 14.68 -34.69
CA SER A 278 19.15 13.81 -35.42
C SER A 278 18.61 12.67 -34.54
N LEU A 279 17.56 11.99 -34.98
CA LEU A 279 16.97 10.87 -34.21
C LEU A 279 17.98 9.75 -33.96
N ALA A 280 18.81 9.42 -34.95
CA ALA A 280 19.88 8.43 -34.80
C ALA A 280 20.94 8.89 -33.78
N GLU A 281 21.38 10.15 -33.85
CA GLU A 281 22.35 10.70 -32.88
C GLU A 281 21.78 10.76 -31.46
N LYS A 282 20.47 11.03 -31.31
CA LYS A 282 19.77 10.95 -30.02
C LYS A 282 19.76 9.54 -29.47
N ALA A 283 19.48 8.54 -30.31
CA ALA A 283 19.48 7.13 -29.89
C ALA A 283 20.89 6.73 -29.41
N THR A 284 21.93 7.00 -30.20
CA THR A 284 23.31 6.70 -29.80
C THR A 284 23.74 7.47 -28.55
N ALA A 285 23.41 8.76 -28.44
CA ALA A 285 23.73 9.55 -27.26
C ALA A 285 23.00 9.07 -26.01
N LEU A 286 21.74 8.63 -26.14
CA LEU A 286 20.95 8.07 -25.04
C LEU A 286 21.55 6.74 -24.58
N THR A 287 21.86 5.83 -25.51
CA THR A 287 22.54 4.56 -25.23
C THR A 287 23.88 4.77 -24.51
N LEU A 288 24.67 5.77 -24.90
CA LEU A 288 25.95 6.11 -24.25
C LEU A 288 25.78 6.78 -22.87
N ALA A 289 24.64 7.43 -22.63
CA ALA A 289 24.34 8.10 -21.38
C ALA A 289 23.79 7.15 -20.29
N LEU A 290 23.28 5.97 -20.68
CA LEU A 290 22.85 4.93 -19.75
C LEU A 290 24.05 4.35 -18.98
N ARG A 291 23.90 4.19 -17.67
CA ARG A 291 24.88 3.63 -16.74
C ARG A 291 24.18 2.75 -15.70
N GLY A 292 24.93 1.85 -15.06
CA GLY A 292 24.41 0.99 -13.99
C GLY A 292 23.21 0.16 -14.45
N ASP A 293 22.21 0.04 -13.59
CA ASP A 293 20.98 -0.76 -13.79
C ASP A 293 20.19 -0.35 -15.04
N ALA A 294 20.33 0.90 -15.48
CA ALA A 294 19.67 1.39 -16.69
C ALA A 294 20.28 0.82 -17.98
N THR A 295 21.52 0.34 -17.91
CA THR A 295 22.21 -0.34 -19.04
C THR A 295 21.59 -1.70 -19.34
N ASP A 296 20.94 -2.34 -18.36
CA ASP A 296 20.32 -3.67 -18.55
C ASP A 296 19.19 -3.63 -19.61
N ILE A 297 18.57 -2.47 -19.84
CA ILE A 297 17.56 -2.30 -20.90
C ILE A 297 18.17 -2.57 -22.28
N LEU A 298 19.46 -2.26 -22.47
CA LEU A 298 20.16 -2.54 -23.73
C LEU A 298 20.35 -4.04 -23.95
N GLN A 299 20.30 -4.88 -22.91
CA GLN A 299 20.32 -6.34 -23.09
C GLN A 299 18.97 -6.90 -23.52
N THR A 300 17.87 -6.21 -23.18
CA THR A 300 16.50 -6.64 -23.52
C THR A 300 16.07 -6.21 -24.92
N LEU A 301 16.78 -5.26 -25.54
CA LEU A 301 16.48 -4.69 -26.85
C LEU A 301 17.38 -5.27 -27.93
N SER A 302 16.83 -5.50 -29.13
CA SER A 302 17.63 -5.85 -30.31
C SER A 302 18.45 -4.65 -30.80
N LEU A 303 19.54 -4.89 -31.54
CA LEU A 303 20.42 -3.81 -32.04
C LEU A 303 19.68 -2.84 -32.97
N GLU A 304 18.69 -3.32 -33.73
CA GLU A 304 17.86 -2.49 -34.61
C GLU A 304 16.91 -1.57 -33.82
N GLU A 305 16.43 -2.00 -32.66
CA GLU A 305 15.59 -1.19 -31.76
C GLU A 305 16.41 -0.19 -30.92
N GLN A 306 17.70 -0.45 -30.73
CA GLN A 306 18.61 0.47 -30.02
C GLN A 306 18.99 1.69 -30.86
N ASP A 307 18.93 1.56 -32.19
CA ASP A 307 19.17 2.66 -33.14
C ASP A 307 17.92 3.54 -33.34
N ASP A 308 16.73 3.07 -32.91
CA ASP A 308 15.50 3.86 -32.88
C ASP A 308 15.29 4.55 -31.52
N TYR A 309 15.42 5.88 -31.53
CA TYR A 309 15.20 6.72 -30.35
C TYR A 309 13.81 6.50 -29.71
N HIS A 310 12.76 6.31 -30.51
CA HIS A 310 11.41 6.18 -29.97
C HIS A 310 11.21 4.86 -29.23
N GLN A 311 11.77 3.76 -29.73
CA GLN A 311 11.69 2.45 -29.06
C GLN A 311 12.49 2.45 -27.77
N LEU A 312 13.68 3.06 -27.78
CA LEU A 312 14.54 3.17 -26.62
C LEU A 312 13.87 3.99 -25.50
N VAL A 313 13.30 5.15 -25.84
CA VAL A 313 12.54 6.00 -24.91
C VAL A 313 11.33 5.25 -24.35
N LYS A 314 10.57 4.54 -25.20
CA LYS A 314 9.40 3.76 -24.77
C LYS A 314 9.77 2.68 -23.76
N HIS A 315 10.87 1.96 -23.95
CA HIS A 315 11.31 0.92 -23.02
C HIS A 315 11.81 1.51 -21.70
N LEU A 316 12.55 2.63 -21.76
CA LEU A 316 12.95 3.37 -20.58
C LEU A 316 11.74 3.93 -19.82
N GLU A 317 10.71 4.37 -20.53
CA GLU A 317 9.46 4.84 -19.94
C GLU A 317 8.61 3.71 -19.35
N MET A 318 8.60 2.52 -19.94
CA MET A 318 7.95 1.36 -19.34
C MET A 318 8.62 0.92 -18.04
N ARG A 319 9.96 0.89 -18.00
CA ARG A 319 10.73 0.38 -16.86
C ARG A 319 10.95 1.43 -15.75
N TYR A 320 11.21 2.68 -16.12
CA TYR A 320 11.55 3.78 -15.19
C TYR A 320 10.57 4.95 -15.24
N GLY A 321 9.57 4.93 -16.13
CA GLY A 321 8.50 5.93 -16.12
C GLY A 321 7.60 5.79 -14.90
N GLN A 322 6.87 6.85 -14.59
CA GLN A 322 6.07 6.93 -13.36
C GLN A 322 4.65 6.39 -13.53
N SER A 323 4.28 5.94 -14.74
CA SER A 323 2.92 5.45 -15.03
C SER A 323 2.56 4.22 -14.18
N HIS A 324 3.46 3.26 -14.03
CA HIS A 324 3.23 2.11 -13.14
C HIS A 324 3.26 2.48 -11.64
N LEU A 325 3.78 3.67 -11.30
CA LEU A 325 3.84 4.18 -9.93
C LEU A 325 2.59 4.98 -9.54
N GLU A 326 1.70 5.32 -10.48
CA GLU A 326 0.45 6.05 -10.18
C GLU A 326 -0.36 5.34 -9.09
N HIS A 327 -0.53 4.02 -9.22
CA HIS A 327 -1.20 3.19 -8.20
C HIS A 327 -0.49 3.23 -6.83
N VAL A 328 0.84 3.27 -6.83
CA VAL A 328 1.63 3.39 -5.60
C VAL A 328 1.40 4.76 -4.96
N TYR A 329 1.40 5.84 -5.75
CA TYR A 329 1.14 7.19 -5.26
C TYR A 329 -0.32 7.38 -4.80
N HIS A 330 -1.30 6.75 -5.45
CA HIS A 330 -2.67 6.70 -4.95
C HIS A 330 -2.75 6.05 -3.57
N SER A 331 -2.06 4.91 -3.39
CA SER A 331 -2.00 4.22 -2.10
C SER A 331 -1.28 5.05 -1.03
N GLN A 332 -0.14 5.68 -1.38
CA GLN A 332 0.59 6.57 -0.49
C GLN A 332 -0.27 7.77 -0.07
N LEU A 333 -1.00 8.39 -1.01
CA LEU A 333 -1.89 9.52 -0.74
C LEU A 333 -3.04 9.13 0.20
N LYS A 334 -3.70 7.98 -0.03
CA LYS A 334 -4.78 7.49 0.85
C LYS A 334 -4.33 7.19 2.27
N ASN A 335 -3.10 6.68 2.42
CA ASN A 335 -2.52 6.34 3.71
C ASN A 335 -1.74 7.51 4.34
N ARG A 336 -1.86 8.71 3.77
CA ARG A 336 -1.06 9.86 4.20
C ARG A 336 -1.72 10.59 5.36
N TYR A 337 -1.12 10.46 6.53
CA TYR A 337 -1.50 11.20 7.74
C TYR A 337 -0.33 12.08 8.21
N GLN A 338 -0.63 13.23 8.79
CA GLN A 338 0.37 14.15 9.34
C GLN A 338 1.09 13.50 10.53
N LYS A 339 2.42 13.40 10.46
CA LYS A 339 3.22 12.81 11.53
C LYS A 339 3.35 13.77 12.71
N SER A 340 3.66 13.23 13.89
CA SER A 340 3.79 14.03 15.13
C SER A 340 4.97 15.00 15.11
N ASN A 341 5.99 14.72 14.29
CA ASN A 341 7.21 15.51 14.12
C ASN A 341 7.25 16.31 12.81
N GLU A 342 6.17 16.31 12.04
CA GLU A 342 6.10 16.93 10.71
C GLU A 342 5.39 18.27 10.78
N SER A 343 5.99 19.29 10.18
CA SER A 343 5.36 20.60 10.06
C SER A 343 4.19 20.56 9.09
N LEU A 344 3.22 21.45 9.30
CA LEU A 344 2.05 21.52 8.42
C LEU A 344 2.42 21.88 6.98
N GLN A 345 3.50 22.64 6.80
CA GLN A 345 4.03 23.04 5.50
C GLN A 345 4.66 21.86 4.76
N GLU A 346 5.44 21.02 5.45
CA GLU A 346 5.99 19.79 4.86
C GLU A 346 4.87 18.82 4.47
N PHE A 347 3.84 18.70 5.31
CA PHE A 347 2.67 17.88 5.03
C PHE A 347 1.90 18.37 3.78
N GLU A 348 1.61 19.66 3.70
CA GLU A 348 0.94 20.27 2.54
C GLU A 348 1.74 20.06 1.25
N ALA A 349 3.04 20.34 1.29
CA ALA A 349 3.91 20.20 0.12
C ALA A 349 3.99 18.74 -0.36
N ASP A 350 4.01 17.79 0.57
CA ASP A 350 4.03 16.36 0.23
C ASP A 350 2.69 15.88 -0.33
N ILE A 351 1.55 16.34 0.21
CA ILE A 351 0.21 16.07 -0.37
C ILE A 351 0.12 16.65 -1.79
N ALA A 352 0.53 17.90 -2.00
CA ALA A 352 0.53 18.53 -3.32
C ALA A 352 1.40 17.76 -4.34
N ARG A 353 2.56 17.26 -3.88
CA ARG A 353 3.43 16.41 -4.69
C ARG A 353 2.77 15.06 -5.00
N LEU A 354 2.23 14.36 -4.00
CA LEU A 354 1.60 13.06 -4.16
C LEU A 354 0.39 13.11 -5.08
N VAL A 355 -0.44 14.16 -5.00
CA VAL A 355 -1.61 14.32 -5.88
C VAL A 355 -1.19 14.47 -7.34
N ARG A 356 -0.19 15.31 -7.63
CA ARG A 356 0.33 15.50 -9.00
C ARG A 356 0.92 14.22 -9.58
N LEU A 357 1.56 13.40 -8.73
CA LEU A 357 2.15 12.12 -9.15
C LEU A 357 1.11 11.01 -9.29
N ALA A 358 0.08 11.01 -8.45
CA ALA A 358 -0.98 10.02 -8.48
C ALA A 358 -1.98 10.29 -9.62
N TYR A 359 -2.26 11.55 -9.93
CA TYR A 359 -3.28 11.94 -10.91
C TYR A 359 -2.69 12.73 -12.09
N SER A 360 -1.63 12.19 -12.72
CA SER A 360 -0.89 12.90 -13.77
C SER A 360 -1.72 13.24 -15.02
N SER A 361 -2.77 12.45 -15.30
CA SER A 361 -3.69 12.60 -16.44
C SER A 361 -4.95 13.42 -16.13
N THR A 362 -5.14 13.84 -14.89
CA THR A 362 -6.39 14.48 -14.42
C THR A 362 -6.31 16.01 -14.52
N PRO A 363 -7.43 16.70 -14.86
CA PRO A 363 -7.48 18.16 -14.86
C PRO A 363 -7.13 18.79 -13.50
N GLU A 364 -6.47 19.95 -13.54
CA GLU A 364 -5.91 20.62 -12.35
C GLU A 364 -6.97 21.01 -11.30
N ASN A 365 -8.16 21.42 -11.73
CA ASN A 365 -9.28 21.72 -10.82
C ASN A 365 -9.76 20.50 -10.01
N VAL A 366 -9.64 19.30 -10.58
CA VAL A 366 -10.01 18.06 -9.88
C VAL A 366 -8.88 17.64 -8.95
N MET A 367 -7.62 17.80 -9.38
CA MET A 367 -6.45 17.60 -8.53
C MET A 367 -6.48 18.50 -7.29
N GLU A 368 -6.83 19.79 -7.42
CA GLU A 368 -6.92 20.71 -6.28
C GLU A 368 -7.95 20.24 -5.25
N ARG A 369 -9.13 19.79 -5.68
CA ARG A 369 -10.16 19.26 -4.77
C ARG A 369 -9.71 17.97 -4.07
N LEU A 370 -9.05 17.08 -4.80
CA LEU A 370 -8.51 15.84 -4.24
C LEU A 370 -7.40 16.14 -3.23
N ALA A 371 -6.57 17.14 -3.50
CA ALA A 371 -5.52 17.58 -2.60
C ALA A 371 -6.09 18.17 -1.31
N VAL A 372 -7.12 19.02 -1.40
CA VAL A 372 -7.83 19.55 -0.23
C VAL A 372 -8.42 18.40 0.59
N GLN A 373 -9.11 17.46 -0.05
CA GLN A 373 -9.72 16.33 0.66
C GLN A 373 -8.66 15.47 1.38
N ALA A 374 -7.58 15.10 0.68
CA ALA A 374 -6.49 14.32 1.27
C ALA A 374 -5.78 15.08 2.41
N PHE A 375 -5.63 16.40 2.28
CA PHE A 375 -5.09 17.24 3.34
C PHE A 375 -6.00 17.21 4.57
N LEU A 376 -7.31 17.42 4.42
CA LEU A 376 -8.27 17.39 5.53
C LEU A 376 -8.31 16.03 6.22
N ASP A 377 -8.37 14.94 5.46
CA ASP A 377 -8.46 13.58 5.99
C ASP A 377 -7.18 13.19 6.78
N GLY A 378 -6.02 13.70 6.35
CA GLY A 378 -4.74 13.44 6.97
C GLY A 378 -4.35 14.37 8.13
N LEU A 379 -5.13 15.41 8.44
CA LEU A 379 -4.81 16.36 9.51
C LEU A 379 -4.87 15.73 10.91
N ARG A 380 -3.79 15.89 11.67
CA ARG A 380 -3.69 15.40 13.06
C ARG A 380 -4.67 16.10 13.99
N ASP A 381 -4.78 17.42 13.86
CA ASP A 381 -5.62 18.24 14.74
C ASP A 381 -7.09 18.15 14.33
N ILE A 382 -7.92 17.67 15.26
CA ILE A 382 -9.35 17.41 15.03
C ILE A 382 -10.11 18.74 14.94
N GLU A 383 -9.75 19.74 15.75
CA GLU A 383 -10.43 21.04 15.76
C GLU A 383 -10.17 21.82 14.48
N THR A 384 -8.91 21.91 14.06
CA THR A 384 -8.53 22.50 12.77
C THR A 384 -9.19 21.77 11.60
N ARG A 385 -9.27 20.43 11.64
CA ARG A 385 -9.95 19.64 10.61
C ARG A 385 -11.45 19.94 10.52
N GLN A 386 -12.15 19.99 11.65
CA GLN A 386 -13.58 20.30 11.68
C GLN A 386 -13.86 21.73 11.18
N ALA A 387 -13.07 22.71 11.62
CA ALA A 387 -13.21 24.10 11.18
C ALA A 387 -12.95 24.26 9.67
N LEU A 388 -11.92 23.59 9.13
CA LEU A 388 -11.64 23.60 7.69
C LEU A 388 -12.70 22.86 6.88
N THR A 389 -13.31 21.80 7.43
CA THR A 389 -14.41 21.07 6.79
C THR A 389 -15.64 21.96 6.63
N LEU A 390 -15.92 22.81 7.62
CA LEU A 390 -16.98 23.81 7.56
C LEU A 390 -16.66 24.96 6.59
N ALA A 391 -15.38 25.35 6.50
CA ALA A 391 -14.92 26.43 5.63
C ALA A 391 -14.94 26.07 4.13
N ARG A 392 -14.94 24.78 3.77
CA ARG A 392 -14.96 24.26 2.38
C ARG A 392 -13.99 24.97 1.43
N PRO A 393 -12.68 24.95 1.72
CA PRO A 393 -11.68 25.56 0.85
C PRO A 393 -11.67 24.90 -0.54
N SER A 394 -11.54 25.73 -1.58
CA SER A 394 -11.53 25.24 -2.97
C SER A 394 -10.13 24.85 -3.45
N LYS A 395 -9.09 25.44 -2.85
CA LYS A 395 -7.68 25.20 -3.17
C LYS A 395 -6.91 24.78 -1.94
N LEU A 396 -5.86 23.99 -2.16
CA LEU A 396 -4.98 23.51 -1.09
C LEU A 396 -4.32 24.68 -0.33
N VAL A 397 -3.91 25.72 -1.06
CA VAL A 397 -3.31 26.94 -0.48
C VAL A 397 -4.29 27.67 0.44
N ASP A 398 -5.58 27.71 0.08
CA ASP A 398 -6.61 28.34 0.92
C ASP A 398 -6.84 27.52 2.19
N ALA A 399 -6.87 26.19 2.08
CA ALA A 399 -6.99 25.28 3.22
C ALA A 399 -5.79 25.41 4.18
N PHE A 400 -4.58 25.52 3.63
CA PHE A 400 -3.36 25.76 4.38
C PHE A 400 -3.39 27.12 5.07
N GLY A 401 -3.74 28.21 4.38
CA GLY A 401 -3.85 29.53 4.99
C GLY A 401 -4.87 29.59 6.13
N ALA A 402 -6.04 29.00 5.94
CA ALA A 402 -7.10 28.94 6.96
C ALA A 402 -6.68 28.14 8.21
N SER A 403 -5.83 27.11 8.05
CA SER A 403 -5.34 26.30 9.16
C SER A 403 -4.49 27.08 10.18
N PHE A 404 -3.76 28.13 9.74
CA PHE A 404 -3.03 29.03 10.65
C PHE A 404 -3.95 30.04 11.34
N GLY A 405 -4.98 30.50 10.63
CA GLY A 405 -5.99 31.42 11.19
C GLY A 405 -6.77 30.78 12.34
N ILE A 406 -7.07 29.48 12.24
CA ILE A 406 -7.79 28.73 13.28
C ILE A 406 -6.92 28.47 14.51
N ARG A 407 -5.61 28.26 14.35
CA ARG A 407 -4.66 28.05 15.46
C ARG A 407 -4.30 29.33 16.23
N SER A 408 -4.63 30.51 15.69
CA SER A 408 -4.27 31.81 16.26
C SER A 408 -5.43 32.48 17.02
N CYS A 409 -6.60 31.84 17.05
CA CYS A 409 -7.80 32.24 17.80
C CYS A 409 -8.01 31.28 18.98
#